data_AF-A0A356S9L3-F1
#
_entry.id   AF-A0A356S9L3-F1
#
_cell.length_a   1.000
_cell.length_b   1.000
_cell.length_c   1.000
_cell.angle_alpha   90.00
_cell.angle_beta   90.00
_cell.angle_gamma   90.00
#
_symmetry.space_group_name_H-M   'P 1'
#
loop_
_entity.id
_entity.type
_entity.pdbx_description
1 polymer ?
#
loop_
_entity_poly.entity_id
_entity_poly.type
_entity_poly.pdbx_seq_one_letter_code
_entity_poly.pdbx_strand_id
1 'polypeptide(L)'
;MLNPSYAYRSALDLNATFGAGFSDQLASLEVGRWQGPLQSGFGFHLLFINAVHPEQVTPLEAVQQQVLLDYQRAQQINARDIYIDRLLENYSIIVETQ
;
A
#
# COMPACT_ATOMS: atom_id res chain seq x y z
N MET A 1 -12.79 5.69 13.87
CA MET A 1 -14.09 5.12 13.42
C MET A 1 -13.92 4.70 11.98
N LEU A 2 -14.37 3.51 11.59
CA LEU A 2 -14.25 3.03 10.21
C LEU A 2 -15.21 3.82 9.30
N ASN A 3 -14.80 4.07 8.06
CA ASN A 3 -15.69 4.65 7.05
C ASN A 3 -16.78 3.61 6.70
N PRO A 4 -18.07 3.98 6.66
CA PRO A 4 -19.14 3.07 6.27
C PRO A 4 -19.11 2.65 4.79
N SER A 5 -18.37 3.36 3.92
CA SER A 5 -18.28 3.03 2.50
C SER A 5 -16.89 3.28 1.93
N TYR A 6 -16.49 2.44 0.98
CA TYR A 6 -15.22 2.52 0.28
C TYR A 6 -15.46 2.40 -1.22
N ALA A 7 -14.87 3.29 -2.00
CA ALA A 7 -14.91 3.27 -3.46
C ALA A 7 -13.49 3.14 -4.03
N TYR A 8 -13.35 2.37 -5.11
CA TYR A 8 -12.09 2.19 -5.84
C TYR A 8 -10.92 1.81 -4.91
N ARG A 9 -11.04 0.65 -4.25
CA ARG A 9 -10.00 0.08 -3.39
C ARG A 9 -9.42 -1.16 -4.05
N SER A 10 -8.09 -1.22 -4.11
CA SER A 10 -7.38 -2.41 -4.55
C SER A 10 -7.38 -3.49 -3.47
N ALA A 11 -7.07 -4.73 -3.84
CA ALA A 11 -6.86 -5.81 -2.87
C ALA A 11 -5.76 -5.45 -1.84
N LEU A 12 -4.71 -4.76 -2.29
CA LEU A 12 -3.65 -4.24 -1.43
C LEU A 12 -4.17 -3.26 -0.39
N ASP A 13 -4.98 -2.27 -0.79
CA ASP A 13 -5.56 -1.28 0.13
C ASP A 13 -6.47 -1.94 1.17
N LEU A 14 -7.27 -2.91 0.72
CA LEU A 14 -8.16 -3.67 1.59
C LEU A 14 -7.37 -4.48 2.62
N ASN A 15 -6.29 -5.15 2.21
CA ASN A 15 -5.43 -5.89 3.14
C ASN A 15 -4.69 -4.95 4.11
N ALA A 16 -4.20 -3.81 3.64
CA ALA A 16 -3.53 -2.82 4.49
C ALA A 16 -4.49 -2.21 5.53
N THR A 17 -5.77 -2.04 5.16
CA THR A 17 -6.78 -1.45 6.05
C THR A 17 -7.34 -2.49 7.02
N PHE A 18 -7.76 -3.67 6.53
CA PHE A 18 -8.55 -4.63 7.31
C PHE A 18 -7.76 -5.86 7.79
N GLY A 19 -6.49 -5.98 7.39
CA GLY A 19 -5.61 -7.09 7.73
C GLY A 19 -5.27 -7.97 6.53
N ALA A 20 -4.09 -8.59 6.57
CA ALA A 20 -3.62 -9.48 5.52
C ALA A 20 -4.63 -10.61 5.25
N GLY A 21 -4.90 -10.89 3.97
CA GLY A 21 -5.86 -11.91 3.53
C GLY A 21 -7.33 -11.49 3.60
N PHE A 22 -7.65 -10.25 3.99
CA PHE A 22 -9.04 -9.79 4.01
C PHE A 22 -9.65 -9.78 2.60
N SER A 23 -8.93 -9.27 1.60
CA SER A 23 -9.40 -9.21 0.21
C SER A 23 -9.69 -10.59 -0.40
N ASP A 24 -8.98 -11.64 0.03
CA ASP A 24 -9.20 -13.00 -0.46
C ASP A 24 -10.61 -13.52 -0.09
N GLN A 25 -11.14 -13.09 1.06
CA GLN A 25 -12.50 -13.42 1.49
C GLN A 25 -13.57 -12.81 0.59
N LEU A 26 -13.24 -11.75 -0.18
CA LEU A 26 -14.18 -11.07 -1.08
C LEU A 26 -14.27 -11.74 -2.44
N ALA A 27 -13.28 -12.54 -2.84
CA ALA A 27 -13.21 -13.15 -4.17
C ALA A 27 -14.40 -14.08 -4.48
N SER A 28 -14.99 -14.69 -3.44
CA SER A 28 -16.14 -15.59 -3.57
C SER A 28 -17.50 -14.94 -3.34
N LEU A 29 -17.55 -13.62 -3.12
CA LEU A 29 -18.78 -12.93 -2.72
C LEU A 29 -19.60 -12.45 -3.92
N GLU A 30 -20.93 -12.57 -3.81
CA GLU A 30 -21.87 -12.08 -4.83
C GLU A 30 -21.97 -10.55 -4.83
N VAL A 31 -21.99 -9.93 -6.01
CA VAL A 31 -22.28 -8.49 -6.13
C VAL A 31 -23.77 -8.26 -5.91
N GLY A 32 -24.13 -7.17 -5.22
CA GLY A 32 -25.51 -6.76 -5.01
C GLY A 32 -26.22 -7.45 -3.82
N ARG A 33 -25.47 -8.14 -2.95
CA ARG A 33 -26.03 -8.85 -1.79
C ARG A 33 -25.21 -8.60 -0.53
N TRP A 34 -25.90 -8.42 0.60
CA TRP A 34 -25.30 -8.39 1.93
C TRP A 34 -24.77 -9.77 2.31
N GLN A 35 -23.48 -9.84 2.69
CA GLN A 35 -22.77 -11.07 3.00
C GLN A 35 -21.86 -10.89 4.23
N GLY A 36 -21.68 -11.98 4.98
CA GLY A 36 -20.89 -12.02 6.20
C GLY A 36 -21.42 -13.06 7.19
N PRO A 37 -20.82 -13.15 8.39
CA PRO A 37 -19.79 -12.26 8.91
C PRO A 37 -18.40 -12.52 8.32
N LEU A 38 -17.67 -11.46 7.99
CA LEU A 38 -16.29 -11.50 7.48
C LEU A 38 -15.33 -10.95 8.53
N GLN A 39 -14.23 -11.65 8.79
CA GLN A 39 -13.31 -11.30 9.87
C GLN A 39 -12.22 -10.36 9.39
N SER A 40 -11.93 -9.33 10.18
CA SER A 40 -10.83 -8.37 10.02
C SER A 40 -10.07 -8.19 11.34
N GLY A 41 -8.98 -7.42 11.31
CA GLY A 41 -8.29 -6.96 12.53
C GLY A 41 -9.15 -6.11 13.47
N PHE A 42 -10.29 -5.58 13.00
CA PHE A 42 -11.22 -4.78 13.81
C PHE A 42 -12.44 -5.56 14.32
N GLY A 43 -12.53 -6.87 14.06
CA GLY A 43 -13.68 -7.70 14.35
C GLY A 43 -14.44 -8.15 13.09
N PHE A 44 -15.72 -8.45 13.25
CA PHE A 44 -16.57 -9.01 12.18
C PHE A 44 -17.39 -7.94 11.46
N HIS A 45 -17.51 -8.08 10.14
CA HIS A 45 -18.22 -7.14 9.27
C HIS A 45 -19.28 -7.83 8.42
N LEU A 46 -20.33 -7.08 8.11
CA LEU A 46 -21.28 -7.39 7.04
C LEU A 46 -20.95 -6.48 5.85
N LEU A 47 -20.71 -7.05 4.68
CA LEU A 47 -20.35 -6.31 3.48
C LEU A 47 -21.46 -6.37 2.43
N PHE A 48 -21.65 -5.27 1.72
CA PHE A 48 -22.41 -5.22 0.48
C PHE A 48 -21.46 -4.79 -0.63
N ILE A 49 -21.25 -5.65 -1.62
CA ILE A 49 -20.39 -5.31 -2.76
C ILE A 49 -21.27 -4.68 -3.84
N ASN A 50 -21.12 -3.38 -4.06
CA ASN A 50 -21.83 -2.67 -5.12
C ASN A 50 -21.32 -3.04 -6.52
N ALA A 51 -20.00 -3.11 -6.69
CA ALA A 51 -19.36 -3.44 -7.95
C ALA A 51 -17.93 -3.95 -7.72
N VAL A 52 -17.47 -4.82 -8.62
CA VAL A 52 -16.06 -5.24 -8.71
C VAL A 52 -15.58 -4.86 -10.10
N HIS A 53 -14.49 -4.10 -10.16
CA HIS A 53 -13.85 -3.74 -11.41
C HIS A 53 -12.61 -4.63 -11.61
N PRO A 54 -12.40 -5.18 -12.82
CA PRO A 54 -11.19 -5.95 -13.10
C PRO A 54 -9.97 -5.05 -12.93
N GLU A 55 -8.86 -5.65 -12.51
CA GLU A 55 -7.59 -4.96 -12.48
C GLU A 55 -7.22 -4.47 -13.88
N GLN A 56 -6.79 -3.22 -13.97
CA GLN A 56 -6.38 -2.59 -15.22
C GLN A 56 -5.00 -1.98 -15.03
N VAL A 57 -4.12 -2.21 -16.00
CA VAL A 57 -2.83 -1.55 -16.04
C VAL A 57 -3.08 -0.07 -16.29
N THR A 58 -2.66 0.77 -15.35
CA THR A 58 -2.71 2.21 -15.52
C THR A 58 -1.74 2.62 -16.63
N PRO A 59 -2.20 3.28 -17.71
CA PRO A 59 -1.32 3.73 -18.78
C PRO A 59 -0.24 4.67 -18.25
N LEU A 60 0.98 4.57 -18.79
CA LEU A 60 2.11 5.38 -18.34
C LEU A 60 1.78 6.88 -18.46
N GLU A 61 1.06 7.28 -19.51
CA GLU A 61 0.65 8.66 -19.75
C GLU A 61 -0.20 9.22 -18.60
N ALA A 62 -1.00 8.38 -17.93
CA ALA A 62 -1.84 8.78 -16.81
C ALA A 62 -1.05 8.97 -15.51
N VAL A 63 0.12 8.34 -15.37
CA VAL A 63 0.93 8.35 -14.14
C VAL A 63 2.35 8.89 -14.32
N GLN A 64 2.67 9.42 -15.50
CA GLN A 64 4.03 9.84 -15.87
C GLN A 64 4.63 10.85 -14.88
N GLN A 65 3.81 11.81 -14.43
CA GLN A 65 4.25 12.81 -13.45
C GLN A 65 4.63 12.17 -12.11
N GLN A 66 3.81 11.25 -11.61
CA GLN A 66 4.07 10.54 -10.36
C GLN A 66 5.34 9.68 -10.49
N VAL A 67 5.47 8.94 -11.59
CA VAL A 67 6.66 8.13 -11.88
C VAL A 67 7.93 8.99 -11.91
N LEU A 68 7.88 10.17 -12.54
CA LEU A 68 9.01 11.08 -12.58
C LEU A 68 9.41 11.59 -11.19
N LEU A 69 8.44 11.98 -10.36
CA LEU A 69 8.68 12.45 -9.00
C LEU A 69 9.30 11.34 -8.14
N ASP A 70 8.77 10.13 -8.22
CA ASP A 70 9.28 8.99 -7.46
C ASP A 70 10.68 8.59 -7.93
N TYR A 71 10.94 8.65 -9.23
CA TYR A 71 12.28 8.43 -9.79
C TYR A 71 13.29 9.46 -9.28
N GLN A 72 12.94 10.75 -9.31
CA GLN A 72 13.81 11.83 -8.80
C GLN A 72 14.11 11.64 -7.31
N ARG A 73 13.10 11.28 -6.50
CA ARG A 73 13.29 10.97 -5.08
C ARG A 73 14.23 9.79 -4.88
N ALA A 74 14.04 8.70 -5.64
CA ALA A 74 14.91 7.53 -5.55
C ALA A 74 16.36 7.89 -5.90
N GLN A 75 16.59 8.70 -6.94
CA GLN A 75 17.92 9.18 -7.31
C GLN A 75 18.56 10.02 -6.20
N GLN A 76 17.80 10.91 -5.55
CA GLN A 76 18.30 11.71 -4.43
C GLN A 76 18.71 10.86 -3.23
N ILE A 77 17.90 9.85 -2.89
CA ILE A 77 18.20 8.91 -1.79
C ILE A 77 19.49 8.14 -2.13
N ASN A 78 19.57 7.54 -3.32
CA ASN A 78 20.74 6.78 -3.75
C ASN A 78 22.01 7.64 -3.77
N ALA A 79 21.94 8.87 -4.28
CA ALA A 79 23.08 9.78 -4.31
C ALA A 79 23.54 10.18 -2.90
N ARG A 80 22.59 10.39 -1.99
CA ARG A 80 22.89 10.67 -0.58
C ARG A 80 23.59 9.49 0.08
N ASP A 81 23.08 8.29 -0.12
CA ASP A 81 23.62 7.09 0.53
C ASP A 81 25.05 6.80 0.02
N ILE A 82 25.28 6.88 -1.30
CA ILE A 82 26.64 6.79 -1.89
C ILE A 82 27.58 7.87 -1.32
N TYR A 83 27.10 9.09 -1.13
CA TYR A 83 27.90 10.17 -0.56
C TYR A 83 28.26 9.88 0.90
N ILE A 84 27.31 9.39 1.70
CA ILE A 84 27.55 9.00 3.10
C ILE A 84 28.57 7.86 3.15
N ASP A 85 28.42 6.83 2.33
CA ASP A 85 29.37 5.70 2.31
C ASP A 85 30.80 6.16 2.04
N ARG A 86 30.99 7.01 1.03
CA ARG A 86 32.30 7.61 0.72
C ARG A 86 32.82 8.51 1.83
N LEU A 87 31.94 9.22 2.53
CA LEU A 87 32.35 10.04 3.66
C LEU A 87 32.87 9.13 4.77
N LEU A 88 32.14 8.07 5.12
CA LEU A 88 32.52 7.12 6.16
C LEU A 88 33.88 6.47 5.92
N GLU A 89 34.27 6.19 4.66
CA GLU A 89 35.61 5.68 4.32
C GLU A 89 36.77 6.57 4.79
N ASN A 90 36.51 7.88 4.95
CA ASN A 90 37.53 8.88 5.32
C ASN A 90 37.52 9.26 6.80
N TYR A 91 36.63 8.70 7.61
CA TYR A 91 36.49 9.05 9.03
C TYR A 91 36.49 7.79 9.92
N SER A 92 37.14 7.91 11.08
CA SER A 92 37.00 6.91 12.15
C SER A 92 35.94 7.39 13.14
N ILE A 93 34.84 6.64 13.27
CA ILE A 93 33.73 6.95 14.18
C ILE A 93 33.87 6.07 15.42
N ILE A 94 34.03 6.70 16.58
CA ILE A 94 34.05 6.02 17.88
C ILE A 94 32.73 6.34 18.58
N VAL A 95 31.93 5.30 18.88
CA VAL A 95 30.69 5.44 19.65
C VAL A 95 30.97 5.00 21.08
N GLU A 96 30.92 5.94 22.03
CA GLU A 96 31.03 5.64 23.46
C GLU A 96 29.67 5.17 23.99
N THR A 97 29.61 3.94 24.49
CA THR A 97 28.47 3.42 25.24
C THR A 97 28.59 3.81 26.71
N GLN A 98 27.55 4.47 27.25
CA GLN A 98 27.39 4.70 28.69
C GLN A 98 26.93 3.44 29.43
#